data_AF-A0A259CPH8-F1
#
_entry.id   AF-A0A259CPH8-F1
#
_cell.length_a   1.000
_cell.length_b   1.000
_cell.length_c   1.000
_cell.angle_alpha   90.00
_cell.angle_beta   90.00
_cell.angle_gamma   90.00
#
_symmetry.space_group_name_H-M   'P 1'
#
loop_
_entity.id
_entity.type
_entity.pdbx_description
1 polymer ?
#
loop_
_entity_poly.entity_id
_entity_poly.type
_entity_poly.pdbx_seq_one_letter_code
_entity_poly.pdbx_strand_id
1 'polypeptide(L)'
;MRAFLLFSLFILVVTGCSVTTYNRSITHGKVENPDIIITAEDKSFSLKGEFTSPFQSSTRYNSLEMPDRDLPKAYRQALHHGAKHVRIKVANSDKEFFGVLALDKADDDGVGPSTQSYKIIVPQAYIDAAKNGKISVVYEYYKLKNDGLIDIGKIKERSWILWLSDQDVFK
;
A
#
# COMPACT_ATOMS: atom_id res chain seq x y z
N MET A 1 -20.40 12.82 64.06
CA MET A 1 -19.66 11.54 63.93
C MET A 1 -20.44 10.61 63.00
N ARG A 2 -19.71 9.87 62.16
CA ARG A 2 -20.13 8.87 61.15
C ARG A 2 -20.57 9.46 59.81
N ALA A 3 -19.64 9.68 58.86
CA ALA A 3 -18.93 8.70 58.00
C ALA A 3 -19.86 8.17 56.90
N PHE A 4 -19.73 8.71 55.68
CA PHE A 4 -19.02 8.08 54.55
C PHE A 4 -19.68 6.77 54.12
N LEU A 5 -20.53 6.80 53.10
CA LEU A 5 -20.84 5.64 52.28
C LEU A 5 -21.17 6.08 50.83
N LEU A 6 -20.27 5.64 49.93
CA LEU A 6 -20.55 5.19 48.57
C LEU A 6 -20.58 6.22 47.43
N PHE A 7 -19.39 6.77 47.21
CA PHE A 7 -18.84 7.08 45.89
C PHE A 7 -18.58 5.75 45.15
N SER A 8 -19.54 5.23 44.36
CA SER A 8 -19.35 3.99 43.58
C SER A 8 -20.35 3.86 42.42
N LEU A 9 -19.98 4.37 41.24
CA LEU A 9 -20.21 3.74 39.93
C LEU A 9 -19.43 4.56 38.88
N PHE A 10 -18.10 4.55 38.95
CA PHE A 10 -17.27 3.66 38.14
C PHE A 10 -17.79 3.53 36.70
N ILE A 11 -17.47 4.57 35.91
CA ILE A 11 -16.86 4.47 34.57
C ILE A 11 -17.27 3.17 33.86
N LEU A 12 -18.40 3.24 33.15
CA LEU A 12 -18.74 2.27 32.12
C LEU A 12 -17.67 2.38 31.04
N VAL A 13 -16.75 1.44 31.16
CA VAL A 13 -15.69 1.05 30.24
C VAL A 13 -16.13 1.32 28.81
N VAL A 14 -15.43 2.29 28.21
CA VAL A 14 -15.32 2.47 26.78
C VAL A 14 -15.08 1.08 26.19
N THR A 15 -16.10 0.51 25.56
CA THR A 15 -15.97 -0.66 24.71
C THR A 15 -15.11 -0.24 23.53
N GLY A 16 -13.80 -0.26 23.73
CA GLY A 16 -12.84 -0.25 22.66
C GLY A 16 -13.07 -1.53 21.87
N CYS A 17 -13.89 -1.44 20.82
CA CYS A 17 -13.82 -2.36 19.70
C CYS A 17 -12.44 -2.16 19.05
N SER A 18 -11.40 -2.68 19.69
CA SER A 18 -10.13 -2.95 19.03
C SER A 18 -10.40 -4.13 18.12
N VAL A 19 -10.89 -3.86 16.92
CA VAL A 19 -10.72 -4.79 15.80
C VAL A 19 -9.21 -4.86 15.60
N THR A 20 -8.54 -5.81 16.26
CA THR A 20 -7.14 -6.09 16.00
C THR A 20 -7.07 -6.64 14.59
N THR A 21 -6.82 -5.76 13.62
CA THR A 21 -6.41 -6.18 12.28
C THR A 21 -5.03 -6.82 12.45
N TYR A 22 -5.00 -8.15 12.38
CA TYR A 22 -3.80 -8.98 12.47
C TYR A 22 -2.98 -8.80 11.20
N ASN A 23 -2.02 -7.88 11.26
CA ASN A 23 -1.20 -7.52 10.12
C ASN A 23 0.28 -7.57 10.51
N ARG A 24 1.11 -8.05 9.58
CA ARG A 24 2.57 -8.05 9.71
C ARG A 24 3.23 -7.08 8.74
N SER A 25 4.29 -6.44 9.21
CA SER A 25 5.10 -5.57 8.38
C SER A 25 5.93 -6.39 7.38
N ILE A 26 5.89 -6.01 6.11
CA ILE A 26 6.89 -6.39 5.11
C ILE A 26 8.02 -5.36 5.16
N THR A 27 9.23 -5.78 5.55
CA THR A 27 10.36 -4.87 5.83
C THR A 27 11.36 -4.76 4.70
N HIS A 28 11.30 -5.63 3.69
CA HIS A 28 12.27 -5.68 2.60
C HIS A 28 11.55 -5.80 1.25
N GLY A 29 12.27 -5.45 0.19
CA GLY A 29 11.78 -5.59 -1.17
C GLY A 29 12.88 -5.48 -2.20
N LYS A 30 12.50 -5.64 -3.46
CA LYS A 30 13.36 -5.45 -4.61
C LYS A 30 12.61 -4.79 -5.76
N VAL A 31 13.21 -3.75 -6.35
CA VAL A 31 12.84 -3.25 -7.68
C VAL A 31 13.53 -4.13 -8.71
N GLU A 32 12.77 -4.95 -9.43
CA GLU A 32 13.31 -5.95 -10.36
C GLU A 32 13.77 -5.35 -11.68
N ASN A 33 13.18 -4.23 -12.11
CA ASN A 33 13.62 -3.52 -13.30
C ASN A 33 14.93 -2.76 -12.98
N PRO A 34 16.09 -3.15 -13.53
CA PRO A 34 17.39 -2.55 -13.15
C PRO A 34 17.50 -1.07 -13.53
N ASP A 35 16.75 -0.65 -14.55
CA ASP A 35 16.75 0.71 -15.08
C ASP A 35 15.70 1.62 -14.44
N ILE A 36 14.92 1.08 -13.49
CA ILE A 36 13.91 1.85 -12.78
C ILE A 36 14.46 2.32 -11.44
N ILE A 37 14.27 3.60 -11.17
CA ILE A 37 14.59 4.22 -9.88
C ILE A 37 13.32 4.95 -9.43
N ILE A 38 12.86 4.65 -8.21
CA ILE A 38 11.71 5.30 -7.59
C ILE A 38 12.22 6.17 -6.46
N THR A 39 12.07 7.48 -6.56
CA THR A 39 12.57 8.44 -5.58
C THR A 39 11.41 9.20 -4.98
N ALA A 40 11.35 9.32 -3.65
CA ALA A 40 10.33 10.13 -2.99
C ALA A 40 10.43 11.59 -3.43
N GLU A 41 9.31 12.26 -3.66
CA GLU A 41 9.31 13.68 -4.07
C GLU A 41 9.92 14.60 -2.99
N ASP A 42 9.74 14.24 -1.71
CA ASP A 42 10.38 14.89 -0.57
C ASP A 42 11.85 14.47 -0.35
N LYS A 43 12.38 13.60 -1.21
CA LYS A 43 13.74 13.04 -1.15
C LYS A 43 14.04 12.20 0.09
N SER A 44 13.03 11.75 0.82
CA SER A 44 13.21 10.92 2.03
C SER A 44 13.72 9.50 1.74
N PHE A 45 13.52 8.98 0.52
CA PHE A 45 14.05 7.68 0.10
C PHE A 45 14.27 7.59 -1.41
N SER A 46 15.06 6.59 -1.83
CA SER A 46 15.17 6.15 -3.23
C SER A 46 15.27 4.62 -3.27
N LEU A 47 14.50 3.99 -4.15
CA LEU A 47 14.42 2.54 -4.33
C LEU A 47 15.05 2.15 -5.67
N LYS A 48 16.06 1.28 -5.61
CA LYS A 48 16.71 0.65 -6.77
C LYS A 48 17.31 -0.68 -6.33
N GLY A 49 17.04 -1.76 -7.06
CA GLY A 49 17.47 -3.10 -6.64
C GLY A 49 16.86 -3.48 -5.29
N GLU A 50 17.63 -4.13 -4.43
CA GLU A 50 17.19 -4.52 -3.08
C GLU A 50 17.07 -3.30 -2.16
N PHE A 51 16.05 -3.29 -1.30
CA PHE A 51 15.79 -2.20 -0.36
C PHE A 51 15.17 -2.67 0.95
N THR A 52 15.37 -1.87 2.00
CA THR A 52 14.55 -1.90 3.22
C THR A 52 13.38 -0.95 3.04
N SER A 53 12.18 -1.40 3.40
CA SER A 53 10.94 -0.63 3.26
C SER A 53 11.05 0.71 4.03
N PRO A 54 10.99 1.86 3.33
CA PRO A 54 11.21 3.17 3.98
C PRO A 54 9.96 3.70 4.68
N PHE A 55 8.78 3.16 4.38
CA PHE A 55 7.51 3.51 5.00
C PHE A 55 6.52 2.36 4.84
N GLN A 56 5.40 2.45 5.55
CA GLN A 56 4.30 1.51 5.41
C GLN A 56 2.98 2.25 5.50
N SER A 57 2.04 1.90 4.65
CA SER A 57 0.68 2.43 4.68
C SER A 57 -0.02 2.03 5.98
N SER A 58 -0.94 2.89 6.42
CA SER A 58 -1.72 2.67 7.64
C SER A 58 -2.96 1.81 7.42
N THR A 59 -3.32 1.53 6.16
CA THR A 59 -4.50 0.74 5.76
C THR A 59 -4.09 -0.41 4.87
N ARG A 60 -4.98 -1.42 4.78
CA ARG A 60 -4.90 -2.50 3.79
C ARG A 60 -5.57 -2.08 2.48
N TYR A 61 -5.07 -2.59 1.36
CA TYR A 61 -5.61 -2.31 0.03
C TYR A 61 -6.15 -3.57 -0.65
N ASN A 62 -7.39 -3.93 -0.33
CA ASN A 62 -8.03 -5.12 -0.89
C ASN A 62 -8.97 -4.82 -2.06
N SER A 63 -9.34 -5.86 -2.80
CA SER A 63 -10.22 -5.78 -3.97
C SER A 63 -11.69 -5.52 -3.62
N LEU A 64 -12.10 -5.65 -2.35
CA LEU A 64 -13.45 -5.33 -1.88
C LEU A 64 -13.63 -3.84 -1.63
N GLU A 65 -12.67 -3.23 -0.93
CA GLU A 65 -12.63 -1.81 -0.59
C GLU A 65 -12.22 -0.96 -1.80
N MET A 66 -11.37 -1.51 -2.66
CA MET A 66 -10.86 -0.84 -3.84
C MET A 66 -10.98 -1.75 -5.07
N PRO A 67 -12.15 -1.74 -5.73
CA PRO A 67 -12.39 -2.47 -6.95
C PRO A 67 -11.45 -2.03 -8.08
N ASP A 68 -11.08 -2.96 -8.96
CA ASP A 68 -10.08 -2.71 -10.01
C ASP A 68 -10.46 -1.54 -10.95
N ARG A 69 -11.77 -1.34 -11.19
CA ARG A 69 -12.27 -0.24 -12.03
C ARG A 69 -12.03 1.16 -11.42
N ASP A 70 -11.93 1.23 -10.10
CA ASP A 70 -11.83 2.48 -9.34
C ASP A 70 -10.37 2.79 -8.94
N LEU A 71 -9.46 1.82 -9.12
CA LEU A 71 -8.03 1.94 -8.83
C LEU A 71 -7.39 3.22 -9.37
N PRO A 72 -7.61 3.66 -10.63
CA PRO A 72 -6.95 4.87 -11.14
C PRO A 72 -7.24 6.14 -10.34
N LYS A 73 -8.33 6.19 -9.56
CA LYS A 73 -8.72 7.35 -8.74
C LYS A 73 -8.37 7.18 -7.25
N ALA A 74 -8.00 5.97 -6.84
CA ALA A 74 -7.84 5.63 -5.43
C ALA A 74 -6.53 6.13 -4.80
N TYR A 75 -5.59 6.64 -5.61
CA TYR A 75 -4.36 7.25 -5.11
C TYR A 75 -4.61 8.33 -4.05
N ARG A 76 -5.70 9.11 -4.17
CA ARG A 76 -6.06 10.14 -3.19
C ARG A 76 -6.30 9.55 -1.80
N GLN A 77 -7.06 8.46 -1.74
CA GLN A 77 -7.30 7.74 -0.49
C GLN A 77 -6.00 7.10 0.01
N ALA A 78 -5.18 6.52 -0.88
CA ALA A 78 -3.91 5.94 -0.49
C ALA A 78 -2.96 6.97 0.15
N LEU A 79 -2.92 8.20 -0.36
CA LEU A 79 -2.15 9.31 0.23
C LEU A 79 -2.62 9.64 1.65
N HIS A 80 -3.93 9.63 1.92
CA HIS A 80 -4.46 9.78 3.27
C HIS A 80 -4.04 8.64 4.22
N HIS A 81 -3.68 7.48 3.67
CA HIS A 81 -3.18 6.32 4.42
C HIS A 81 -1.66 6.14 4.31
N GLY A 82 -0.92 7.22 4.05
CA GLY A 82 0.53 7.23 4.14
C GLY A 82 1.28 6.75 2.89
N ALA A 83 0.58 6.54 1.77
CA ALA A 83 1.26 6.46 0.47
C ALA A 83 2.07 7.73 0.20
N LYS A 84 3.10 7.62 -0.64
CA LYS A 84 4.08 8.69 -0.87
C LYS A 84 4.10 9.11 -2.32
N HIS A 85 4.17 10.42 -2.56
CA HIS A 85 4.50 10.95 -3.88
C HIS A 85 5.92 10.55 -4.26
N VAL A 86 6.09 10.09 -5.50
CA VAL A 86 7.36 9.61 -6.03
C VAL A 86 7.61 10.10 -7.45
N ARG A 87 8.88 10.16 -7.81
CA ARG A 87 9.40 10.31 -9.17
C ARG A 87 9.95 8.97 -9.64
N ILE A 88 9.57 8.56 -10.84
CA ILE A 88 10.00 7.29 -11.42
C ILE A 88 10.85 7.60 -12.64
N LYS A 89 12.15 7.30 -12.52
CA LYS A 89 13.06 7.28 -13.65
C LYS A 89 12.95 5.94 -14.36
N VAL A 90 12.83 5.96 -15.68
CA VAL A 90 12.80 4.77 -16.54
C VAL A 90 13.94 4.85 -17.56
N ALA A 91 14.39 3.70 -18.07
CA ALA A 91 15.42 3.66 -19.10
C ALA A 91 15.00 4.47 -20.34
N ASN A 92 15.95 5.18 -20.95
CA ASN A 92 15.76 5.88 -22.22
C ASN A 92 14.64 6.93 -22.24
N SER A 93 14.25 7.46 -21.07
CA SER A 93 13.37 8.62 -20.96
C SER A 93 14.12 9.79 -20.35
N ASP A 94 14.14 10.92 -21.05
CA ASP A 94 14.70 12.18 -20.53
C ASP A 94 13.81 12.79 -19.43
N LYS A 95 12.56 12.31 -19.31
CA LYS A 95 11.58 12.76 -18.32
C LYS A 95 11.30 11.68 -17.30
N GLU A 96 11.26 12.09 -16.04
CA GLU A 96 10.73 11.25 -14.96
C GLU A 96 9.20 11.24 -15.00
N PHE A 97 8.63 10.11 -14.64
CA PHE A 97 7.20 9.99 -14.40
C PHE A 97 6.89 10.46 -12.97
N PHE A 98 5.68 10.97 -12.80
CA PHE A 98 5.10 11.27 -11.50
C PHE A 98 4.37 10.03 -11.01
N GLY A 99 4.28 9.85 -9.70
CA GLY A 99 3.51 8.74 -9.17
C GLY A 99 3.19 8.85 -7.69
N VAL A 100 2.41 7.87 -7.24
CA VAL A 100 2.10 7.61 -5.84
C VAL A 100 2.46 6.16 -5.57
N LEU A 101 3.25 5.89 -4.54
CA LEU A 101 3.63 4.56 -4.10
C LEU A 101 2.98 4.26 -2.76
N ALA A 102 2.25 3.14 -2.69
CA ALA A 102 1.77 2.54 -1.46
C ALA A 102 2.50 1.22 -1.20
N LEU A 103 3.03 1.06 0.01
CA LEU A 103 3.63 -0.19 0.51
C LEU A 103 2.78 -0.65 1.69
N ASP A 104 2.07 -1.76 1.53
CA ASP A 104 1.09 -2.25 2.50
C ASP A 104 1.72 -3.22 3.51
N LYS A 105 1.04 -3.42 4.64
CA LYS A 105 1.28 -4.57 5.50
C LYS A 105 0.65 -5.81 4.88
N ALA A 106 1.27 -6.95 5.10
CA ALA A 106 0.60 -8.21 4.81
C ALA A 106 -0.43 -8.51 5.89
N ASP A 107 -1.56 -9.07 5.49
CA ASP A 107 -2.44 -9.79 6.40
C ASP A 107 -1.68 -10.98 7.03
N ASP A 108 -1.94 -11.28 8.31
CA ASP A 108 -1.31 -12.42 8.98
C ASP A 108 -1.73 -13.76 8.35
N ASP A 109 -2.94 -13.84 7.78
CA ASP A 109 -3.41 -14.97 6.99
C ASP A 109 -2.98 -14.89 5.52
N GLY A 110 -2.22 -13.85 5.15
CA GLY A 110 -1.65 -13.67 3.83
C GLY A 110 -0.65 -14.78 3.48
N VAL A 111 -0.88 -15.42 2.34
CA VAL A 111 -0.02 -16.46 1.78
C VAL A 111 0.59 -16.03 0.43
N GLY A 112 1.87 -16.35 0.26
CA GLY A 112 2.62 -16.13 -0.97
C GLY A 112 3.87 -15.26 -0.77
N PRO A 113 4.78 -15.20 -1.77
CA PRO A 113 6.04 -14.48 -1.65
C PRO A 113 5.89 -12.98 -1.35
N SER A 114 4.85 -12.37 -1.92
CA SER A 114 4.50 -10.95 -1.77
C SER A 114 4.09 -10.55 -0.36
N THR A 115 3.92 -11.51 0.55
CA THR A 115 3.65 -11.28 1.98
C THR A 115 4.90 -11.28 2.85
N GLN A 116 6.07 -11.56 2.25
CA GLN A 116 7.37 -11.66 2.91
C GLN A 116 8.34 -10.59 2.41
N SER A 117 8.26 -10.25 1.12
CA SER A 117 9.11 -9.23 0.50
C SER A 117 8.35 -8.60 -0.67
N TYR A 118 8.49 -7.28 -0.85
CA TYR A 118 7.91 -6.61 -2.01
C TYR A 118 8.68 -6.95 -3.28
N LYS A 119 7.99 -7.35 -4.35
CA LYS A 119 8.60 -7.50 -5.68
C LYS A 119 8.03 -6.45 -6.62
N ILE A 120 8.71 -5.31 -6.73
CA ILE A 120 8.27 -4.20 -7.57
C ILE A 120 8.75 -4.45 -9.01
N ILE A 121 7.80 -4.72 -9.89
CA ILE A 121 8.00 -4.81 -11.34
C ILE A 121 7.08 -3.79 -11.99
N VAL A 122 7.61 -2.91 -12.83
CA VAL A 122 6.83 -1.95 -13.64
C VAL A 122 7.01 -2.35 -15.10
N PRO A 123 6.05 -3.07 -15.71
CA PRO A 123 6.18 -3.50 -17.10
C PRO A 123 6.11 -2.31 -18.06
N GLN A 124 6.85 -2.38 -19.17
CA GLN A 124 6.91 -1.30 -20.17
C GLN A 124 5.53 -0.88 -20.70
N ALA A 125 4.60 -1.82 -20.87
CA ALA A 125 3.23 -1.53 -21.29
C ALA A 125 2.50 -0.56 -20.34
N TYR A 126 2.78 -0.61 -19.03
CA TYR A 126 2.19 0.31 -18.05
C TYR A 126 2.86 1.68 -18.09
N ILE A 127 4.16 1.76 -18.39
CA ILE A 127 4.89 3.00 -18.62
C ILE A 127 4.33 3.69 -19.88
N ASP A 128 4.11 2.94 -20.96
CA ASP A 128 3.54 3.47 -22.20
C ASP A 128 2.09 3.91 -22.02
N ALA A 129 1.30 3.17 -21.24
CA ALA A 129 -0.09 3.53 -20.92
C ALA A 129 -0.19 4.80 -20.04
N ALA A 130 0.86 5.16 -19.31
CA ALA A 130 0.94 6.33 -18.44
C ALA A 130 1.24 7.65 -19.20
N LYS A 131 1.45 7.58 -20.52
CA LYS A 131 1.75 8.75 -21.37
C LYS A 131 0.52 9.62 -21.63
N ASN A 132 0.75 10.89 -21.94
CA ASN A 132 -0.26 11.91 -22.24
C ASN A 132 -1.21 12.21 -21.07
N GLY A 133 -0.68 12.27 -19.84
CA GLY A 133 -1.43 12.57 -18.62
C GLY A 133 -2.37 11.46 -18.16
N LYS A 134 -2.26 10.26 -18.74
CA LYS A 134 -3.03 9.10 -18.30
C LYS A 134 -2.43 8.52 -17.03
N ILE A 135 -3.30 7.97 -16.17
CA ILE A 135 -2.88 7.23 -14.98
C ILE A 135 -2.85 5.75 -15.35
N SER A 136 -1.67 5.15 -15.16
CA SER A 136 -1.47 3.71 -15.19
C SER A 136 -1.26 3.22 -13.76
N VAL A 137 -1.73 2.01 -13.43
CA VAL A 137 -1.65 1.46 -12.08
C VAL A 137 -1.03 0.06 -12.13
N VAL A 138 0.02 -0.15 -11.37
CA VAL A 138 0.72 -1.44 -11.23
C VAL A 138 0.69 -1.88 -9.78
N TYR A 139 0.50 -3.16 -9.53
CA TYR A 139 0.39 -3.71 -8.19
C TYR A 139 0.72 -5.20 -8.20
N GLU A 140 0.96 -5.75 -7.02
CA GLU A 140 1.16 -7.17 -6.79
C GLU A 140 0.10 -7.73 -5.86
N TYR A 141 -0.50 -8.87 -6.23
CA TYR A 141 -1.49 -9.56 -5.42
C TYR A 141 -0.86 -10.60 -4.49
N TYR A 142 -1.49 -10.81 -3.35
CA TYR A 142 -1.40 -12.04 -2.58
C TYR A 142 -2.80 -12.57 -2.25
N LYS A 143 -2.86 -13.80 -1.76
CA LYS A 143 -4.10 -14.47 -1.37
C LYS A 143 -4.17 -14.59 0.14
N LEU A 144 -5.38 -14.63 0.67
CA LEU A 144 -5.61 -15.02 2.05
C LEU A 144 -5.73 -16.54 2.14
N LYS A 145 -5.28 -17.10 3.26
CA LYS A 145 -5.50 -18.50 3.62
C LYS A 145 -7.00 -18.74 3.72
N ASN A 146 -7.49 -19.82 3.12
CA ASN A 146 -8.87 -20.25 3.31
C ASN A 146 -8.97 -21.05 4.61
N ASP A 147 -9.74 -20.57 5.57
CA ASP A 147 -9.97 -21.22 6.87
C ASP A 147 -11.20 -22.15 6.88
N GLY A 148 -11.92 -22.23 5.75
CA GLY A 148 -13.08 -23.10 5.57
C GLY A 148 -14.39 -22.57 6.18
N LEU A 149 -14.36 -21.45 6.90
CA LEU A 149 -15.56 -20.81 7.48
C LEU A 149 -16.18 -19.80 6.51
N ILE A 150 -15.34 -19.11 5.73
CA ILE A 150 -15.75 -18.16 4.69
C ILE A 150 -14.83 -18.35 3.47
N ASP A 151 -15.39 -18.38 2.25
CA ASP A 151 -14.60 -18.45 1.01
C ASP A 151 -13.93 -17.08 0.71
N ILE A 152 -12.94 -16.72 1.52
CA ILE A 152 -12.12 -15.51 1.37
C ILE A 152 -10.96 -15.68 0.40
N GLY A 153 -10.73 -16.90 -0.11
CA GLY A 153 -9.65 -17.18 -1.06
C GLY A 153 -9.78 -16.45 -2.41
N LYS A 154 -10.97 -15.88 -2.68
CA LYS A 154 -11.25 -15.02 -3.85
C LYS A 154 -10.87 -13.56 -3.62
N ILE A 155 -10.73 -13.13 -2.36
CA ILE A 155 -10.31 -11.78 -2.02
C ILE A 155 -8.82 -11.68 -2.38
N LYS A 156 -8.53 -10.75 -3.29
CA LYS A 156 -7.15 -10.40 -3.63
C LYS A 156 -6.75 -9.19 -2.80
N GLU A 157 -5.69 -9.35 -2.05
CA GLU A 157 -5.02 -8.30 -1.28
C GLU A 157 -3.82 -7.80 -2.07
N ARG A 158 -3.46 -6.52 -1.94
CA ARG A 158 -2.34 -5.93 -2.66
C ARG A 158 -1.21 -5.61 -1.69
N SER A 159 -0.01 -6.15 -1.93
CA SER A 159 1.15 -5.86 -1.07
C SER A 159 1.72 -4.46 -1.36
N TRP A 160 1.62 -3.99 -2.60
CA TRP A 160 2.00 -2.64 -3.00
C TRP A 160 1.20 -2.20 -4.21
N ILE A 161 1.11 -0.88 -4.38
CA ILE A 161 0.47 -0.24 -5.53
C ILE A 161 1.30 0.96 -5.95
N LEU A 162 1.54 1.09 -7.26
CA LEU A 162 2.17 2.23 -7.90
C LEU A 162 1.21 2.82 -8.93
N TRP A 163 0.77 4.05 -8.67
CA TRP A 163 0.14 4.89 -9.69
C TRP A 163 1.23 5.70 -10.39
N LEU A 164 1.19 5.79 -11.72
CA LEU A 164 2.16 6.55 -12.50
C LEU A 164 1.52 7.31 -13.67
N SER A 165 2.10 8.47 -14.00
CA SER A 165 1.73 9.33 -15.14
C SER A 165 2.93 10.15 -15.61
N ASP A 166 3.00 10.48 -16.91
CA ASP A 166 4.04 11.37 -17.45
C ASP A 166 3.77 12.87 -17.18
N GLN A 167 2.61 13.18 -16.60
CA GLN A 167 2.25 14.52 -16.12
C GLN A 167 1.90 14.47 -14.65
N ASP A 168 2.02 15.63 -13.99
CA ASP A 168 1.73 15.76 -12.56
C ASP A 168 0.22 15.84 -12.30
N VAL A 169 -0.45 14.71 -12.39
CA VAL A 169 -1.90 14.57 -12.16
C VAL A 169 -2.25 14.18 -10.72
N PHE A 170 -1.24 14.01 -9.86
CA PHE A 170 -1.40 13.52 -8.50
C PHE A 170 -1.48 14.63 -7.44
N LYS A 171 -1.40 15.91 -7.85
CA LYS A 171 -1.53 17.08 -6.96
C LYS A 171 -2.90 17.19 -6.29
#